data_AF-A0A2R6GM30-F1
#
_entry.id   AF-A0A2R6GM30-F1
#
_cell.length_a   1.000
_cell.length_b   1.000
_cell.length_c   1.000
_cell.angle_alpha   90.00
_cell.angle_beta   90.00
_cell.angle_gamma   90.00
#
_symmetry.space_group_name_H-M   'P 1'
#
loop_
_entity.id
_entity.type
_entity.pdbx_description
1 polymer ?
#
loop_
_entity_poly.entity_id
_entity_poly.type
_entity_poly.pdbx_seq_one_letter_code
_entity_poly.pdbx_strand_id
1 'polypeptide(L)'
;MRRVLHRLRVPDGADPLADPAGRPRRRAPGPVRPAVRRRRRGRLDGLSDLHLRRRRSRAERHPRLRRRDRPRPGGVHGHRGVHDEPARRLKGFYIAISTLALQFISQWFFKNGQAAWIHGGARQQLPNEVGLVGPVGVVGTDLDVYYLGLVVMLLFAMLSLNLSRTGVGRTFRAVRDNDLAAAVLGVDVFKNKLLAFAVGGFMIGVSGGLYGFYLGYVDPENFEIALTLEHYVMLLFGGLGRVWGALIGVGVVTFVQKSLLGFLQEVSAATGTNATALVSVFFGTIIIVVLAVEPKGVLAALGQLKDYLRNWPYAY
;
A
#
# COMPACT_ATOMS: atom_id res chain seq x y z
N MET A 1 16.81 62.29 -27.16
CA MET A 1 17.14 63.52 -26.39
C MET A 1 17.40 63.11 -24.93
N ARG A 2 18.61 63.36 -24.38
CA ARG A 2 19.06 63.44 -22.95
C ARG A 2 18.30 62.62 -21.87
N ARG A 3 18.89 61.93 -20.86
CA ARG A 3 20.26 61.72 -20.28
C ARG A 3 20.16 60.44 -19.40
N VAL A 4 21.10 59.48 -19.40
CA VAL A 4 22.41 59.44 -18.69
C VAL A 4 22.32 59.50 -17.15
N LEU A 5 22.67 58.37 -16.49
CA LEU A 5 23.54 58.16 -15.30
C LEU A 5 23.38 56.68 -14.84
N HIS A 6 24.30 55.71 -14.95
CA HIS A 6 25.76 55.60 -14.78
C HIS A 6 26.25 55.34 -13.33
N ARG A 7 26.45 54.04 -13.01
CA ARG A 7 27.40 53.46 -12.03
C ARG A 7 27.81 52.08 -12.61
N LEU A 8 28.99 51.89 -13.21
CA LEU A 8 30.31 51.62 -12.59
C LEU A 8 30.20 50.51 -11.51
N ARG A 9 30.60 49.25 -11.78
CA ARG A 9 31.99 48.68 -11.88
C ARG A 9 32.71 48.89 -10.53
N VAL A 10 33.12 47.84 -9.79
CA VAL A 10 34.20 46.87 -10.07
C VAL A 10 33.89 45.48 -9.43
N PRO A 11 34.35 44.35 -10.02
CA PRO A 11 34.38 43.05 -9.37
C PRO A 11 35.74 42.78 -8.69
N ASP A 12 35.78 42.72 -7.35
CA ASP A 12 36.97 42.35 -6.58
C ASP A 12 36.76 41.03 -5.81
N GLY A 13 37.77 40.15 -5.84
CA GLY A 13 37.74 38.87 -5.12
C GLY A 13 38.37 37.70 -5.88
N ALA A 14 39.60 37.86 -6.38
CA ALA A 14 40.35 36.75 -6.95
C ALA A 14 40.72 35.73 -5.85
N ASP A 15 40.40 34.45 -6.08
CA ASP A 15 40.87 33.34 -5.25
C ASP A 15 42.33 33.02 -5.61
N PRO A 16 43.33 33.26 -4.74
CA PRO A 16 44.75 33.30 -5.14
C PRO A 16 45.40 31.93 -5.36
N LEU A 17 44.61 30.87 -5.60
CA LEU A 17 45.08 29.48 -5.70
C LEU A 17 44.57 28.73 -6.95
N ALA A 18 44.09 29.44 -7.97
CA ALA A 18 43.64 28.85 -9.23
C ALA A 18 44.82 28.37 -10.12
N ASP A 19 45.05 27.06 -10.13
CA ASP A 19 45.98 26.33 -11.02
C ASP A 19 45.44 26.39 -12.48
N PRO A 20 46.17 26.94 -13.47
CA PRO A 20 45.64 27.28 -14.81
C PRO A 20 45.26 26.09 -15.70
N ALA A 21 45.39 24.85 -15.22
CA ALA A 21 45.16 23.63 -16.01
C ALA A 21 43.84 22.89 -15.71
N GLY A 22 42.97 23.38 -14.81
CA GLY A 22 41.58 22.91 -14.66
C GLY A 22 41.38 21.43 -14.24
N ARG A 23 42.42 20.76 -13.72
CA ARG A 23 42.34 19.35 -13.28
C ARG A 23 41.98 19.24 -11.80
N PRO A 24 41.01 18.40 -11.39
CA PRO A 24 40.74 18.17 -9.97
C PRO A 24 41.92 17.43 -9.31
N ARG A 25 42.58 18.07 -8.33
CA ARG A 25 43.67 17.45 -7.57
C ARG A 25 43.16 16.27 -6.75
N ARG A 26 43.72 15.07 -6.99
CA ARG A 26 43.57 13.92 -6.09
C ARG A 26 44.10 14.28 -4.71
N ARG A 27 43.27 14.18 -3.66
CA ARG A 27 43.72 14.34 -2.27
C ARG A 27 44.76 13.24 -1.94
N ALA A 28 45.97 13.64 -1.57
CA ALA A 28 46.92 12.74 -0.94
C ALA A 28 46.43 12.37 0.48
N PRO A 29 46.61 11.13 0.95
CA PRO A 29 46.29 10.77 2.32
C PRO A 29 47.25 11.47 3.30
N GLY A 30 46.68 12.20 4.26
CA GLY A 30 47.47 12.88 5.30
C GLY A 30 48.18 11.92 6.25
N PRO A 31 49.26 12.35 6.92
CA PRO A 31 50.03 11.48 7.81
C PRO A 31 49.21 11.04 9.03
N VAL A 32 49.06 9.73 9.20
CA VAL A 32 48.39 9.12 10.35
C VAL A 32 49.23 9.36 11.62
N ARG A 33 48.74 10.20 12.52
CA ARG A 33 49.36 10.40 13.85
C ARG A 33 49.24 9.09 14.66
N PRO A 34 50.33 8.54 15.22
CA PRO A 34 50.25 7.35 16.05
C PRO A 34 49.50 7.66 17.36
N ALA A 35 48.56 6.80 17.73
CA ALA A 35 47.78 6.94 18.96
C ALA A 35 48.68 6.76 20.20
N VAL A 36 48.86 7.82 20.99
CA VAL A 36 49.63 7.80 22.23
C VAL A 36 48.91 6.95 23.28
N ARG A 37 49.29 5.68 23.37
CA ARG A 37 48.75 4.72 24.34
C ARG A 37 49.27 5.05 25.74
N ARG A 38 48.53 5.88 26.50
CA ARG A 38 48.82 6.18 27.91
C ARG A 38 48.94 4.89 28.73
N ARG A 39 50.17 4.49 29.07
CA ARG A 39 50.42 3.49 30.13
C ARG A 39 50.09 4.13 31.48
N ARG A 40 48.95 3.77 32.09
CA ARG A 40 48.85 3.83 33.56
C ARG A 40 49.69 2.68 34.12
N ARG A 41 50.60 3.01 35.04
CA ARG A 41 51.45 2.06 35.76
C ARG A 41 51.22 2.26 37.26
N GLY A 42 50.89 1.17 37.94
CA GLY A 42 50.52 1.03 39.35
C GLY A 42 49.82 -0.33 39.42
N ARG A 43 50.41 -1.43 39.93
CA ARG A 43 51.08 -1.62 41.24
C ARG A 43 50.05 -1.36 42.35
N LEU A 44 49.66 -2.30 43.20
CA LEU A 44 50.05 -3.72 43.36
C LEU A 44 49.03 -4.65 42.61
N ASP A 45 48.88 -5.96 42.79
CA ASP A 45 49.61 -6.99 43.58
C ASP A 45 49.62 -8.37 42.86
N GLY A 46 49.98 -9.46 43.55
CA GLY A 46 50.10 -10.83 43.03
C GLY A 46 48.88 -11.77 43.23
N LEU A 47 49.13 -13.07 43.00
CA LEU A 47 48.20 -14.22 43.05
C LEU A 47 47.22 -14.38 41.85
N SER A 48 47.72 -14.84 40.69
CA SER A 48 46.96 -15.67 39.72
C SER A 48 47.80 -16.23 38.53
N ASP A 49 49.10 -16.47 38.73
CA ASP A 49 50.04 -16.72 37.61
C ASP A 49 50.19 -18.20 37.17
N LEU A 50 49.19 -19.05 37.45
CA LEU A 50 49.28 -20.51 37.23
C LEU A 50 48.45 -21.08 36.05
N HIS A 51 47.71 -20.25 35.30
CA HIS A 51 46.81 -20.76 34.25
C HIS A 51 47.03 -20.25 32.82
N LEU A 52 47.93 -19.28 32.59
CA LEU A 52 48.17 -18.70 31.25
C LEU A 52 49.37 -19.26 30.48
N ARG A 53 50.14 -20.19 31.06
CA ARG A 53 51.34 -20.80 30.41
C ARG A 53 51.08 -21.98 29.47
N ARG A 54 49.83 -22.39 29.20
CA ARG A 54 49.50 -23.58 28.37
C ARG A 54 48.88 -23.33 26.98
N ARG A 55 48.80 -22.09 26.48
CA ARG A 55 48.23 -21.78 25.14
C ARG A 55 49.10 -20.89 24.22
N ARG A 56 50.44 -20.97 24.34
CA ARG A 56 51.38 -20.28 23.42
C ARG A 56 52.39 -21.17 22.69
N SER A 57 52.21 -22.49 22.71
CA SER A 57 53.15 -23.49 22.17
C SER A 57 52.55 -24.40 21.09
N ARG A 58 51.63 -23.88 20.26
CA ARG A 58 51.09 -24.62 19.09
C ARG A 58 50.87 -23.76 17.84
N ALA A 59 51.54 -22.63 17.77
CA ALA A 59 51.61 -21.77 16.58
C ALA A 59 53.02 -21.87 15.98
N GLU A 60 53.34 -23.00 15.35
CA GLU A 60 54.43 -23.19 14.37
C GLU A 60 54.58 -24.69 14.05
N ARG A 61 54.01 -25.10 12.91
CA ARG A 61 54.35 -26.28 12.06
C ARG A 61 53.17 -26.55 11.12
N HIS A 62 53.28 -26.09 9.87
CA HIS A 62 52.87 -26.78 8.63
C HIS A 62 52.89 -25.81 7.42
N PRO A 63 53.91 -25.88 6.56
CA PRO A 63 53.93 -25.19 5.28
C PRO A 63 53.59 -26.16 4.13
N ARG A 64 52.31 -26.33 3.77
CA ARG A 64 51.92 -27.04 2.54
C ARG A 64 50.75 -26.36 1.81
N LEU A 65 51.13 -25.65 0.75
CA LEU A 65 50.45 -25.52 -0.54
C LEU A 65 48.97 -25.92 -0.60
N ARG A 66 48.09 -24.93 -0.64
CA ARG A 66 46.85 -25.03 -1.43
C ARG A 66 46.61 -23.70 -2.14
N ARG A 67 47.14 -23.57 -3.36
CA ARG A 67 46.66 -22.56 -4.32
C ARG A 67 45.19 -22.88 -4.57
N ARG A 68 44.30 -22.14 -3.92
CA ARG A 68 42.87 -22.14 -4.23
C ARG A 68 42.67 -21.04 -5.26
N ASP A 69 42.11 -21.39 -6.40
CA ASP A 69 41.98 -20.49 -7.54
C ASP A 69 41.25 -19.21 -7.15
N ARG A 70 41.84 -18.07 -7.53
CA ARG A 70 41.09 -16.82 -7.58
C ARG A 70 40.16 -16.92 -8.79
N PRO A 71 38.83 -16.75 -8.64
CA PRO A 71 37.98 -16.62 -9.81
C PRO A 71 38.43 -15.40 -10.62
N ARG A 72 38.64 -15.59 -11.92
CA ARG A 72 39.01 -14.50 -12.85
C ARG A 72 37.87 -13.48 -12.88
N PRO A 73 38.13 -12.16 -12.77
CA PRO A 73 37.14 -11.15 -13.12
C PRO A 73 37.10 -11.04 -14.65
N GLY A 74 36.38 -11.96 -15.29
CA GLY A 74 36.36 -12.08 -16.74
C GLY A 74 35.05 -12.66 -17.27
N GLY A 75 34.23 -11.79 -17.85
CA GLY A 75 33.30 -12.13 -18.93
C GLY A 75 32.29 -13.25 -18.68
N VAL A 76 31.24 -12.97 -17.88
CA VAL A 76 29.94 -13.62 -18.07
C VAL A 76 28.85 -12.56 -18.19
N HIS A 77 28.91 -11.77 -19.27
CA HIS A 77 27.70 -11.18 -19.85
C HIS A 77 26.92 -12.28 -20.57
N GLY A 78 26.45 -13.27 -19.80
CA GLY A 78 25.54 -14.30 -20.28
C GLY A 78 24.15 -13.69 -20.42
N HIS A 79 23.66 -13.61 -21.65
CA HIS A 79 22.31 -13.20 -22.00
C HIS A 79 21.27 -13.79 -21.02
N ARG A 80 20.66 -12.93 -20.19
CA ARG A 80 19.35 -13.22 -19.58
C ARG A 80 18.35 -12.25 -20.18
N GLY A 81 17.33 -12.85 -20.81
CA GLY A 81 16.20 -12.25 -21.53
C GLY A 81 16.05 -10.73 -21.51
N VAL A 82 16.22 -10.11 -22.67
CA VAL A 82 15.81 -8.72 -22.94
C VAL A 82 14.28 -8.59 -23.12
N HIS A 83 13.50 -9.62 -22.75
CA HIS A 83 12.08 -9.76 -23.08
C HIS A 83 11.10 -9.57 -21.91
N ASP A 84 11.52 -9.68 -20.64
CA ASP A 84 10.60 -9.86 -19.50
C ASP A 84 10.52 -8.67 -18.51
N GLU A 85 10.57 -7.41 -18.98
CA GLU A 85 10.63 -6.26 -18.07
C GLU A 85 9.81 -4.96 -18.37
N PRO A 86 8.73 -4.93 -19.18
CA PRO A 86 7.77 -3.82 -19.12
C PRO A 86 7.10 -3.72 -17.73
N ALA A 87 6.65 -4.86 -17.19
CA ALA A 87 5.82 -4.93 -15.99
C ALA A 87 6.53 -4.53 -14.68
N ARG A 88 7.87 -4.64 -14.60
CA ARG A 88 8.61 -4.32 -13.36
C ARG A 88 8.90 -2.81 -13.18
N ARG A 89 8.50 -1.97 -14.13
CA ARG A 89 8.85 -0.52 -14.15
C ARG A 89 7.78 0.40 -13.56
N LEU A 90 6.52 -0.04 -13.46
CA LEU A 90 5.42 0.77 -12.94
C LEU A 90 5.51 0.84 -11.40
N LYS A 91 6.29 1.79 -10.87
CA LYS A 91 6.37 2.03 -9.43
C LYS A 91 5.21 2.92 -8.95
N GLY A 92 4.49 2.44 -7.93
CA GLY A 92 3.54 3.23 -7.13
C GLY A 92 2.48 3.95 -7.96
N PHE A 93 2.68 5.26 -8.16
CA PHE A 93 1.76 6.17 -8.83
C PHE A 93 1.31 5.69 -10.22
N TYR A 94 2.21 5.09 -10.99
CA TYR A 94 1.88 4.54 -12.31
C TYR A 94 0.82 3.43 -12.24
N ILE A 95 0.86 2.56 -11.23
CA ILE A 95 -0.15 1.50 -11.06
C ILE A 95 -1.52 2.12 -10.75
N ALA A 96 -1.57 3.15 -9.89
CA ALA A 96 -2.81 3.84 -9.55
C ALA A 96 -3.45 4.52 -10.77
N ILE A 97 -2.65 5.19 -11.62
CA ILE A 97 -3.13 5.73 -12.90
C ILE A 97 -3.62 4.60 -13.81
N SER A 98 -2.87 3.49 -13.93
CA SER A 98 -3.27 2.36 -14.77
C SER A 98 -4.60 1.74 -14.33
N THR A 99 -4.84 1.59 -13.03
CA THR A 99 -6.13 1.07 -12.51
C THR A 99 -7.28 2.05 -12.74
N LEU A 100 -7.03 3.36 -12.63
CA LEU A 100 -8.04 4.39 -12.89
C LEU A 100 -8.36 4.50 -14.40
N ALA A 101 -7.35 4.40 -15.27
CA ALA A 101 -7.55 4.29 -16.71
C ALA A 101 -8.32 3.01 -17.09
N LEU A 102 -8.02 1.88 -16.44
CA LEU A 102 -8.73 0.61 -16.64
C LEU A 102 -10.22 0.72 -16.28
N GLN A 103 -10.58 1.47 -15.24
CA GLN A 103 -11.99 1.74 -14.90
C GLN A 103 -12.71 2.47 -16.05
N PHE A 104 -12.15 3.58 -16.54
CA PHE A 104 -12.73 4.34 -17.66
C PHE A 104 -12.80 3.53 -18.96
N ILE A 105 -11.74 2.76 -19.28
CA ILE A 105 -11.72 1.89 -20.46
C ILE A 105 -12.78 0.80 -20.34
N SER A 106 -13.00 0.24 -19.14
CA SER A 106 -14.05 -0.77 -18.91
C SER A 106 -15.44 -0.17 -19.09
N GLN A 107 -15.73 0.99 -18.51
CA GLN A 107 -17.00 1.70 -18.73
C GLN A 107 -17.24 2.02 -20.21
N TRP A 108 -16.23 2.54 -20.91
CA TRP A 108 -16.33 2.82 -22.34
C TRP A 108 -16.57 1.54 -23.15
N PHE A 109 -15.89 0.45 -22.82
CA PHE A 109 -16.03 -0.85 -23.49
C PHE A 109 -17.47 -1.38 -23.39
N PHE A 110 -18.07 -1.40 -22.20
CA PHE A 110 -19.44 -1.91 -22.01
C PHE A 110 -20.53 -0.95 -22.53
N LYS A 111 -20.28 0.37 -22.54
CA LYS A 111 -21.20 1.34 -23.16
C LYS A 111 -21.11 1.35 -24.69
N ASN A 112 -20.03 0.84 -25.29
CA ASN A 112 -19.85 0.86 -26.73
C ASN A 112 -20.71 -0.20 -27.44
N GLY A 113 -21.77 0.22 -28.11
CA GLY A 113 -22.65 -0.67 -28.88
C GLY A 113 -21.96 -1.53 -29.94
N GLN A 114 -20.77 -1.14 -30.43
CA GLN A 114 -19.98 -1.97 -31.36
C GLN A 114 -19.37 -3.22 -30.70
N ALA A 115 -19.20 -3.22 -29.37
CA ALA A 115 -18.71 -4.36 -28.61
C ALA A 115 -19.84 -5.28 -28.09
N ALA A 116 -21.11 -4.96 -28.39
CA ALA A 116 -22.29 -5.69 -27.93
C ALA A 116 -22.31 -7.19 -28.32
N TRP A 117 -21.55 -7.60 -29.34
CA TRP A 117 -21.38 -9.01 -29.69
C TRP A 117 -20.50 -9.79 -28.69
N ILE A 118 -19.67 -9.11 -27.90
CA ILE A 118 -18.83 -9.71 -26.84
C ILE A 118 -19.61 -9.75 -25.51
N HIS A 119 -20.24 -8.64 -25.15
CA HIS A 119 -20.85 -8.43 -23.82
C HIS A 119 -22.38 -8.37 -23.83
N GLY A 120 -23.05 -8.82 -24.90
CA GLY A 120 -24.51 -8.95 -24.97
C GLY A 120 -25.31 -7.64 -24.93
N GLY A 121 -24.67 -6.49 -25.11
CA GLY A 121 -25.30 -5.15 -25.02
C GLY A 121 -24.94 -4.38 -23.75
N ALA A 122 -25.34 -3.10 -23.69
CA ALA A 122 -24.99 -2.21 -22.58
C ALA A 122 -25.80 -2.47 -21.30
N ARG A 123 -27.06 -2.92 -21.40
CA ARG A 123 -27.84 -3.43 -20.27
C ARG A 123 -28.04 -4.93 -20.44
N GLN A 124 -27.55 -5.70 -19.49
CA GLN A 124 -27.78 -7.15 -19.44
C GLN A 124 -28.74 -7.46 -18.31
N GLN A 125 -29.81 -8.19 -18.61
CA GLN A 125 -30.65 -8.83 -17.60
C GLN A 125 -29.95 -10.12 -17.14
N LEU A 126 -29.91 -10.35 -15.83
CA LEU A 126 -29.44 -11.59 -15.24
C LEU A 126 -30.66 -12.43 -14.82
N PRO A 127 -30.55 -13.76 -14.73
CA PRO A 127 -31.59 -14.57 -14.10
C PRO A 127 -31.73 -14.17 -12.63
N ASN A 128 -32.93 -13.75 -12.23
CA ASN A 128 -33.26 -13.47 -10.82
C ASN A 128 -33.33 -14.74 -9.98
N GLU A 129 -33.41 -15.91 -10.62
CA GLU A 129 -33.44 -17.23 -10.00
C GLU A 129 -32.26 -18.07 -10.52
N VAL A 130 -31.41 -18.57 -9.61
CA VAL A 130 -30.30 -19.47 -9.95
C VAL A 130 -30.30 -20.68 -9.03
N GLY A 131 -30.43 -21.87 -9.61
CA GLY A 131 -30.29 -23.15 -8.90
C GLY A 131 -28.84 -23.43 -8.53
N LEU A 132 -28.47 -23.20 -7.26
CA LEU A 132 -27.11 -23.41 -6.76
C LEU A 132 -26.68 -24.89 -6.84
N VAL A 133 -27.63 -25.82 -6.71
CA VAL A 133 -27.48 -27.26 -6.96
C VAL A 133 -28.74 -27.79 -7.64
N GLY A 134 -28.87 -27.53 -8.94
CA GLY A 134 -30.04 -27.94 -9.74
C GLY A 134 -31.35 -27.36 -9.19
N PRO A 135 -32.50 -28.05 -9.36
CA PRO A 135 -33.82 -27.55 -8.91
C PRO A 135 -34.00 -27.43 -7.39
N VAL A 136 -33.07 -27.95 -6.58
CA VAL A 136 -33.24 -28.14 -5.12
C VAL A 136 -32.53 -27.06 -4.29
N GLY A 137 -32.07 -26.00 -4.95
CA GLY A 137 -31.38 -24.87 -4.33
C GLY A 137 -31.57 -23.59 -5.12
N VAL A 138 -32.79 -23.30 -5.56
CA VAL A 138 -33.14 -22.06 -6.26
C VAL A 138 -32.95 -20.90 -5.29
N VAL A 139 -31.90 -20.13 -5.49
CA VAL A 139 -31.72 -18.82 -4.87
C VAL A 139 -32.50 -17.84 -5.73
N GLY A 140 -33.59 -17.30 -5.19
CA GLY A 140 -34.50 -16.40 -5.90
C GLY A 140 -35.28 -15.44 -5.01
N THR A 141 -35.45 -15.76 -3.73
CA THR A 141 -36.02 -14.82 -2.75
C THR A 141 -34.96 -13.83 -2.29
N ASP A 142 -35.33 -12.56 -2.04
CA ASP A 142 -34.45 -11.54 -1.46
C ASP A 142 -33.71 -12.03 -0.19
N LEU A 143 -34.38 -12.85 0.62
CA LEU A 143 -33.80 -13.47 1.83
C LEU A 143 -32.69 -14.47 1.49
N ASP A 144 -32.83 -15.26 0.44
CA ASP A 144 -31.82 -16.25 0.02
C ASP A 144 -30.58 -15.55 -0.51
N VAL A 145 -30.76 -14.48 -1.30
CA VAL A 145 -29.67 -13.61 -1.77
C VAL A 145 -28.95 -12.96 -0.58
N TYR A 146 -29.69 -12.49 0.42
CA TYR A 146 -29.13 -11.93 1.66
C TYR A 146 -28.31 -12.97 2.44
N TYR A 147 -28.83 -14.19 2.66
CA TYR A 147 -28.09 -15.24 3.36
C TYR A 147 -26.85 -15.69 2.57
N LEU A 148 -26.94 -15.82 1.24
CA LEU A 148 -25.79 -16.11 0.39
C LEU A 148 -24.71 -15.03 0.53
N GLY A 149 -25.09 -13.74 0.47
CA GLY A 149 -24.17 -12.63 0.64
C GLY A 149 -23.54 -12.56 2.03
N LEU A 150 -24.32 -12.85 3.08
CA LEU A 150 -23.82 -12.94 4.45
C LEU A 150 -22.80 -14.08 4.61
N VAL A 151 -23.05 -15.25 4.02
CA VAL A 151 -22.11 -16.39 4.02
C VAL A 151 -20.83 -16.02 3.27
N VAL A 152 -20.92 -15.43 2.07
CA VAL A 152 -19.74 -14.98 1.29
C VAL A 152 -18.94 -13.92 2.07
N MET A 153 -19.62 -12.94 2.68
CA MET A 153 -18.98 -11.93 3.53
C MET A 153 -18.24 -12.56 4.71
N LEU A 154 -18.86 -13.51 5.43
CA LEU A 154 -18.22 -14.19 6.56
C LEU A 154 -17.01 -15.03 6.10
N LEU A 155 -17.13 -15.77 5.00
CA LEU A 155 -16.03 -16.54 4.41
C LEU A 155 -14.85 -15.63 4.03
N PHE A 156 -15.12 -14.48 3.41
CA PHE A 156 -14.09 -13.50 3.03
C PHE A 156 -13.48 -12.77 4.24
N ALA A 157 -14.27 -12.48 5.28
CA ALA A 157 -13.75 -11.96 6.54
C ALA A 157 -12.84 -12.98 7.24
N MET A 158 -13.26 -14.26 7.32
CA MET A 158 -12.46 -15.35 7.88
C MET A 158 -11.19 -15.60 7.07
N LEU A 159 -11.27 -15.62 5.73
CA LEU A 159 -10.12 -15.75 4.83
C LEU A 159 -9.12 -14.61 5.06
N SER A 160 -9.60 -13.37 5.13
CA SER A 160 -8.76 -12.19 5.39
C SER A 160 -8.09 -12.24 6.76
N LEU A 161 -8.84 -12.61 7.80
CA LEU A 161 -8.33 -12.77 9.16
C LEU A 161 -7.27 -13.89 9.22
N ASN A 162 -7.52 -15.04 8.60
CA ASN A 162 -6.57 -16.14 8.54
C ASN A 162 -5.31 -15.74 7.78
N LEU A 163 -5.45 -15.20 6.56
CA LEU A 163 -4.34 -14.74 5.72
C LEU A 163 -3.45 -13.74 6.48
N SER A 164 -4.04 -12.82 7.25
CA SER A 164 -3.32 -11.86 8.09
C SER A 164 -2.49 -12.49 9.24
N ARG A 165 -2.79 -13.72 9.65
CA ARG A 165 -2.06 -14.48 10.69
C ARG A 165 -0.94 -15.35 10.08
N THR A 166 -1.12 -15.84 8.85
CA THR A 166 -0.14 -16.67 8.12
C THR A 166 1.17 -15.93 7.80
N GLY A 167 2.18 -16.68 7.34
CA GLY A 167 3.43 -16.11 6.83
C GLY A 167 3.24 -15.16 5.64
N VAL A 168 2.27 -15.42 4.75
CA VAL A 168 1.96 -14.57 3.59
C VAL A 168 1.44 -13.20 4.03
N GLY A 169 0.61 -13.16 5.09
CA GLY A 169 0.18 -11.89 5.68
C GLY A 169 1.33 -11.06 6.28
N ARG A 170 2.43 -11.71 6.70
CA ARG A 170 3.63 -11.02 7.21
C ARG A 170 4.50 -10.47 6.09
N THR A 171 4.68 -11.21 5.00
CA THR A 171 5.40 -10.70 3.82
C THR A 171 4.65 -9.55 3.16
N PHE A 172 3.31 -9.58 3.14
CA PHE A 172 2.49 -8.45 2.68
C PHE A 172 2.69 -7.17 3.52
N ARG A 173 2.79 -7.27 4.86
CA ARG A 173 3.11 -6.12 5.71
C ARG A 173 4.53 -5.59 5.44
N ALA A 174 5.53 -6.47 5.38
CA ALA A 174 6.90 -6.07 5.10
C ALA A 174 7.03 -5.32 3.75
N VAL A 175 6.34 -5.80 2.72
CA VAL A 175 6.26 -5.14 1.40
C VAL A 175 5.50 -3.80 1.47
N ARG A 176 4.41 -3.71 2.23
CA ARG A 176 3.66 -2.45 2.46
C ARG A 176 4.53 -1.39 3.15
N ASP A 177 5.34 -1.79 4.12
CA ASP A 177 6.14 -0.87 4.93
C ASP A 177 7.36 -0.35 4.14
N ASN A 178 8.11 -1.25 3.49
CA ASN A 178 9.23 -0.86 2.61
C ASN A 178 9.64 -2.00 1.65
N ASP A 179 9.27 -1.86 0.37
CA ASP A 179 9.70 -2.73 -0.75
C ASP A 179 11.19 -3.10 -0.73
N LEU A 180 12.07 -2.11 -0.53
CA LEU A 180 13.52 -2.30 -0.60
C LEU A 180 14.03 -3.09 0.61
N ALA A 181 13.50 -2.80 1.80
CA ALA A 181 13.86 -3.55 3.01
C ALA A 181 13.37 -5.00 2.94
N ALA A 182 12.14 -5.21 2.44
CA ALA A 182 11.59 -6.55 2.22
C ALA A 182 12.45 -7.38 1.23
N ALA A 183 12.91 -6.76 0.13
CA ALA A 183 13.79 -7.40 -0.83
C ALA A 183 15.15 -7.81 -0.23
N VAL A 184 15.75 -6.97 0.64
CA VAL A 184 17.00 -7.30 1.35
C VAL A 184 16.81 -8.46 2.33
N LEU A 185 15.61 -8.62 2.92
CA LEU A 185 15.24 -9.75 3.76
C LEU A 185 14.88 -11.03 2.96
N GLY A 186 15.08 -11.04 1.65
CA GLY A 186 14.82 -12.20 0.78
C GLY A 186 13.36 -12.39 0.36
N VAL A 187 12.49 -11.40 0.60
CA VAL A 187 11.09 -11.45 0.17
C VAL A 187 10.98 -11.08 -1.32
N ASP A 188 10.37 -11.95 -2.12
CA ASP A 188 10.06 -11.67 -3.53
C ASP A 188 8.91 -10.66 -3.61
N VAL A 189 9.26 -9.37 -3.68
CA VAL A 189 8.32 -8.24 -3.72
C VAL A 189 7.33 -8.36 -4.89
N PHE A 190 7.79 -8.82 -6.06
CA PHE A 190 6.95 -8.92 -7.25
C PHE A 190 5.88 -10.00 -7.08
N LYS A 191 6.26 -11.22 -6.66
CA LYS A 191 5.30 -12.31 -6.40
C LYS A 191 4.31 -11.94 -5.31
N ASN A 192 4.76 -11.29 -4.24
CA ASN A 192 3.86 -10.86 -3.15
C ASN A 192 2.84 -9.81 -3.62
N LYS A 193 3.24 -8.83 -4.44
CA LYS A 193 2.31 -7.85 -5.02
C LYS A 193 1.32 -8.50 -6.00
N LEU A 194 1.78 -9.42 -6.84
CA LEU A 194 0.91 -10.16 -7.75
C LEU A 194 -0.10 -11.03 -6.99
N LEU A 195 0.32 -11.72 -5.92
CA LEU A 195 -0.57 -12.53 -5.08
C LEU A 195 -1.60 -11.66 -4.34
N ALA A 196 -1.18 -10.51 -3.80
CA ALA A 196 -2.08 -9.55 -3.17
C ALA A 196 -3.13 -9.01 -4.17
N PHE A 197 -2.72 -8.69 -5.40
CA PHE A 197 -3.64 -8.26 -6.46
C PHE A 197 -4.59 -9.39 -6.89
N ALA A 198 -4.11 -10.62 -7.06
CA ALA A 198 -4.93 -11.77 -7.43
C ALA A 198 -5.99 -12.11 -6.37
N VAL A 199 -5.61 -12.12 -5.08
CA VAL A 199 -6.56 -12.37 -3.98
C VAL A 199 -7.57 -11.24 -3.86
N GLY A 200 -7.14 -9.97 -3.93
CA GLY A 200 -8.06 -8.83 -3.90
C GLY A 200 -9.03 -8.82 -5.09
N GLY A 201 -8.52 -9.05 -6.30
CA GLY A 201 -9.32 -9.13 -7.53
C GLY A 201 -10.31 -10.29 -7.52
N PHE A 202 -9.95 -11.45 -6.98
CA PHE A 202 -10.88 -12.57 -6.78
C PHE A 202 -12.03 -12.18 -5.84
N MET A 203 -11.72 -11.58 -4.69
CA MET A 203 -12.74 -11.17 -3.71
C MET A 203 -13.67 -10.09 -4.26
N ILE A 204 -13.12 -9.10 -4.98
CA ILE A 204 -13.91 -8.06 -5.65
C ILE A 204 -14.76 -8.65 -6.78
N GLY A 205 -14.22 -9.57 -7.58
CA GLY A 205 -14.95 -10.22 -8.68
C GLY A 205 -16.17 -11.02 -8.21
N VAL A 206 -16.01 -11.81 -7.13
CA VAL A 206 -17.14 -12.53 -6.50
C VAL A 206 -18.15 -11.54 -5.91
N SER A 207 -17.68 -10.46 -5.27
CA SER A 207 -18.57 -9.42 -4.75
C SER A 207 -19.36 -8.71 -5.85
N GLY A 208 -18.75 -8.44 -7.00
CA GLY A 208 -19.39 -7.80 -8.16
C GLY A 208 -20.41 -8.71 -8.83
N GLY A 209 -20.11 -10.01 -8.97
CA GLY A 209 -21.06 -11.00 -9.48
C GLY A 209 -22.29 -11.14 -8.57
N LEU A 210 -22.08 -11.19 -7.26
CA LEU A 210 -23.17 -11.19 -6.28
C LEU A 210 -24.00 -9.89 -6.31
N TYR A 211 -23.35 -8.73 -6.49
CA TYR A 211 -24.05 -7.45 -6.61
C TYR A 211 -24.92 -7.36 -7.87
N GLY A 212 -24.42 -7.83 -9.02
CA GLY A 212 -25.21 -7.94 -10.25
C GLY A 212 -26.38 -8.92 -10.11
N PHE A 213 -26.19 -10.03 -9.39
CA PHE A 213 -27.25 -10.98 -9.08
C PHE A 213 -28.33 -10.38 -8.17
N TYR A 214 -27.94 -9.61 -7.14
CA TYR A 214 -28.88 -8.86 -6.29
C TYR A 214 -29.69 -7.81 -7.05
N LEU A 215 -29.10 -7.16 -8.07
CA LEU A 215 -29.82 -6.18 -8.88
C LEU A 215 -30.74 -6.81 -9.95
N GLY A 216 -30.51 -8.07 -10.35
CA GLY A 216 -31.19 -8.72 -11.48
C GLY A 216 -30.80 -8.17 -12.86
N TYR A 217 -29.97 -7.13 -12.91
CA TYR A 217 -29.42 -6.56 -14.14
C TYR A 217 -28.07 -5.89 -13.88
N VAL A 218 -27.27 -5.76 -14.93
CA VAL A 218 -26.01 -5.03 -14.93
C VAL A 218 -26.11 -3.88 -15.94
N ASP A 219 -25.85 -2.68 -15.44
CA ASP A 219 -25.73 -1.43 -16.21
C ASP A 219 -24.37 -0.78 -15.87
N PRO A 220 -23.51 -0.45 -16.85
CA PRO A 220 -22.29 0.31 -16.67
C PRO A 220 -22.45 1.63 -15.90
N GLU A 221 -23.65 2.23 -15.93
CA GLU A 221 -23.97 3.47 -15.19
C GLU A 221 -24.02 3.27 -13.67
N ASN A 222 -24.20 2.04 -13.19
CA ASN A 222 -24.12 1.74 -11.76
C ASN A 222 -22.66 1.72 -11.25
N PHE A 223 -21.66 1.59 -12.12
CA PHE A 223 -20.25 1.38 -11.76
C PHE A 223 -19.39 2.65 -11.92
N GLU A 224 -19.91 3.79 -11.51
CA GLU A 224 -19.21 5.07 -11.57
C GLU A 224 -18.03 5.20 -10.58
N ILE A 225 -17.17 6.19 -10.82
CA ILE A 225 -16.07 6.54 -9.92
C ILE A 225 -16.61 7.00 -8.55
N ALA A 226 -17.81 7.60 -8.52
CA ALA A 226 -18.50 7.95 -7.28
C ALA A 226 -18.66 6.72 -6.35
N LEU A 227 -19.14 5.60 -6.87
CA LEU A 227 -19.28 4.33 -6.14
C LEU A 227 -17.91 3.81 -5.65
N THR A 228 -16.87 3.96 -6.47
CA THR A 228 -15.51 3.54 -6.06
C THR A 228 -14.98 4.40 -4.91
N LEU A 229 -15.12 5.72 -5.01
CA LEU A 229 -14.73 6.67 -3.96
C LEU A 229 -15.52 6.46 -2.67
N GLU A 230 -16.81 6.17 -2.77
CA GLU A 230 -17.67 5.79 -1.66
C GLU A 230 -17.12 4.58 -0.89
N HIS A 231 -16.80 3.48 -1.58
CA HIS A 231 -16.19 2.30 -0.95
C HIS A 231 -14.82 2.63 -0.33
N TYR A 232 -14.01 3.47 -0.96
CA TYR A 232 -12.77 3.97 -0.36
C TYR A 232 -13.02 4.75 0.94
N VAL A 233 -14.07 5.57 1.00
CA VAL A 233 -14.41 6.35 2.21
C VAL A 233 -14.95 5.46 3.32
N MET A 234 -15.75 4.43 3.01
CA MET A 234 -16.16 3.40 3.96
C MET A 234 -14.94 2.70 4.59
N LEU A 235 -13.94 2.34 3.76
CA LEU A 235 -12.68 1.74 4.21
C LEU A 235 -11.81 2.71 5.04
N LEU A 236 -11.77 3.99 4.67
CA LEU A 236 -11.06 5.02 5.42
C LEU A 236 -11.71 5.27 6.77
N PHE A 237 -13.02 5.42 6.84
CA PHE A 237 -13.78 5.56 8.09
C PHE A 237 -13.49 4.38 9.04
N GLY A 238 -13.48 3.17 8.50
CA GLY A 238 -13.11 1.94 9.20
C GLY A 238 -11.63 1.80 9.60
N GLY A 239 -10.72 2.53 8.98
CA GLY A 239 -9.28 2.48 9.24
C GLY A 239 -8.52 1.39 8.45
N LEU A 240 -7.45 1.83 7.76
CA LEU A 240 -6.74 1.03 6.77
C LEU A 240 -5.84 -0.09 7.36
N GLY A 241 -6.29 -1.34 7.23
CA GLY A 241 -5.46 -2.53 7.50
C GLY A 241 -5.96 -3.43 8.63
N ARG A 242 -7.17 -3.21 9.15
CA ARG A 242 -7.86 -4.12 10.08
C ARG A 242 -9.18 -4.57 9.43
N VAL A 243 -9.42 -5.88 9.33
CA VAL A 243 -10.65 -6.45 8.74
C VAL A 243 -11.90 -5.98 9.48
N TRP A 244 -11.87 -6.00 10.83
CA TRP A 244 -12.93 -5.45 11.68
C TRP A 244 -13.18 -3.96 11.44
N GLY A 245 -12.13 -3.21 11.10
CA GLY A 245 -12.25 -1.80 10.78
C GLY A 245 -13.10 -1.59 9.53
N ALA A 246 -12.76 -2.26 8.43
CA ALA A 246 -13.52 -2.23 7.19
C ALA A 246 -15.00 -2.59 7.39
N LEU A 247 -15.30 -3.66 8.15
CA LEU A 247 -16.69 -4.08 8.42
C LEU A 247 -17.49 -3.02 9.20
N ILE A 248 -16.90 -2.43 10.24
CA ILE A 248 -17.53 -1.36 11.03
C ILE A 248 -17.69 -0.09 10.17
N GLY A 249 -16.68 0.26 9.37
CA GLY A 249 -16.69 1.43 8.49
C GLY A 249 -17.80 1.38 7.45
N VAL A 250 -17.92 0.26 6.73
CA VAL A 250 -19.05 0.00 5.80
C VAL A 250 -20.38 0.05 6.55
N GLY A 251 -20.51 -0.70 7.66
CA GLY A 251 -21.76 -0.76 8.42
C GLY A 251 -22.25 0.60 8.92
N VAL A 252 -21.36 1.42 9.50
CA VAL A 252 -21.70 2.76 10.01
C VAL A 252 -22.05 3.72 8.87
N VAL A 253 -21.26 3.77 7.80
CA VAL A 253 -21.52 4.67 6.67
C VAL A 253 -22.83 4.28 5.97
N THR A 254 -23.05 2.99 5.68
CA THR A 254 -24.31 2.52 5.09
C THR A 254 -25.52 2.77 5.98
N PHE A 255 -25.38 2.62 7.30
CA PHE A 255 -26.45 2.96 8.25
C PHE A 255 -26.78 4.46 8.19
N VAL A 256 -25.77 5.34 8.28
CA VAL A 256 -25.96 6.80 8.19
C VAL A 256 -26.60 7.20 6.86
N GLN A 257 -26.16 6.63 5.72
CA GLN A 257 -26.75 6.87 4.41
C GLN A 257 -28.23 6.46 4.35
N LYS A 258 -28.57 5.25 4.82
CA LYS A 258 -29.96 4.75 4.78
C LYS A 258 -30.89 5.51 5.74
N SER A 259 -30.43 5.84 6.94
CA SER A 259 -31.18 6.66 7.89
C SER A 259 -31.40 8.08 7.37
N LEU A 260 -30.39 8.69 6.74
CA LEU A 260 -30.52 10.01 6.13
C LEU A 260 -31.46 10.00 4.93
N LEU A 261 -31.40 8.96 4.09
CA LEU A 261 -32.32 8.77 2.96
C LEU A 261 -33.77 8.65 3.44
N GLY A 262 -34.04 7.82 4.46
CA GLY A 262 -35.38 7.68 5.04
C GLY A 262 -35.92 9.00 5.60
N PHE A 263 -35.12 9.70 6.40
CA PHE A 263 -35.49 11.03 6.92
C PHE A 263 -35.77 12.04 5.80
N LEU A 264 -34.93 12.08 4.75
CA LEU A 264 -35.15 12.98 3.61
C LEU A 264 -36.37 12.57 2.76
N GLN A 265 -36.74 11.29 2.71
CA GLN A 265 -37.99 10.83 2.09
C GLN A 265 -39.22 11.29 2.87
N GLU A 266 -39.21 11.19 4.20
CA GLU A 266 -40.28 11.72 5.07
C GLU A 266 -40.44 13.25 4.89
N VAL A 267 -39.33 13.99 4.90
CA VAL A 267 -39.34 15.45 4.65
C VAL A 267 -39.81 15.78 3.22
N SER A 268 -39.41 14.99 2.21
CA SER A 268 -39.89 15.15 0.83
C SER A 268 -41.42 14.99 0.75
N ALA A 269 -41.96 13.95 1.40
CA ALA A 269 -43.39 13.68 1.45
C ALA A 269 -44.17 14.77 2.19
N ALA A 270 -43.62 15.30 3.28
CA ALA A 270 -44.24 16.39 4.05
C ALA A 270 -44.20 17.76 3.33
N THR A 271 -43.18 18.01 2.51
CA THR A 271 -42.94 19.32 1.87
C THR A 271 -43.39 19.37 0.40
N GLY A 272 -43.70 18.21 -0.22
CA GLY A 272 -44.05 18.11 -1.64
C GLY A 272 -42.88 18.42 -2.58
N THR A 273 -41.63 18.34 -2.10
CA THR A 273 -40.42 18.64 -2.86
C THR A 273 -39.54 17.41 -3.05
N ASN A 274 -38.80 17.35 -4.16
CA ASN A 274 -37.87 16.26 -4.45
C ASN A 274 -36.54 16.41 -3.69
N ALA A 275 -36.59 16.37 -2.36
CA ALA A 275 -35.40 16.53 -1.50
C ALA A 275 -34.45 15.30 -1.54
N THR A 276 -34.84 14.20 -2.16
CA THR A 276 -34.01 13.00 -2.34
C THR A 276 -32.70 13.27 -3.09
N ALA A 277 -32.65 14.26 -4.00
CA ALA A 277 -31.40 14.65 -4.68
C ALA A 277 -30.34 15.25 -3.74
N LEU A 278 -30.74 15.78 -2.57
CA LEU A 278 -29.81 16.32 -1.57
C LEU A 278 -28.98 15.21 -0.90
N VAL A 279 -29.41 13.93 -0.95
CA VAL A 279 -28.68 12.78 -0.39
C VAL A 279 -27.25 12.75 -0.93
N SER A 280 -27.06 12.95 -2.25
CA SER A 280 -25.74 12.98 -2.88
C SER A 280 -24.87 14.15 -2.40
N VAL A 281 -25.47 15.31 -2.12
CA VAL A 281 -24.78 16.50 -1.60
C VAL A 281 -24.35 16.30 -0.14
N PHE A 282 -25.25 15.78 0.70
CA PHE A 282 -24.92 15.43 2.08
C PHE A 282 -23.86 14.33 2.13
N PHE A 283 -23.95 13.31 1.29
CA PHE A 283 -22.95 12.25 1.24
C PHE A 283 -21.58 12.77 0.77
N GLY A 284 -21.53 13.60 -0.28
CA GLY A 284 -20.30 14.30 -0.69
C GLY A 284 -19.71 15.17 0.43
N THR A 285 -20.57 15.82 1.23
CA THR A 285 -20.14 16.61 2.39
C THR A 285 -19.61 15.72 3.52
N ILE A 286 -20.25 14.58 3.80
CA ILE A 286 -19.75 13.57 4.74
C ILE A 286 -18.37 13.07 4.31
N ILE A 287 -18.15 12.79 3.01
CA ILE A 287 -16.84 12.42 2.47
C ILE A 287 -15.80 13.51 2.79
N ILE A 288 -16.10 14.77 2.48
CA ILE A 288 -15.18 15.90 2.70
C ILE A 288 -14.86 16.04 4.20
N VAL A 289 -15.87 15.98 5.07
CA VAL A 289 -15.70 16.07 6.54
C VAL A 289 -14.88 14.91 7.08
N VAL A 290 -15.15 13.67 6.67
CA VAL A 290 -14.39 12.48 7.11
C VAL A 290 -12.92 12.56 6.69
N LEU A 291 -12.66 12.99 5.45
CA LEU A 291 -11.29 13.19 4.95
C LEU A 291 -10.57 14.35 5.65
N ALA A 292 -11.29 15.40 6.04
CA ALA A 292 -10.73 16.55 6.76
C ALA A 292 -10.44 16.27 8.24
N VAL A 293 -11.30 15.50 8.92
CA VAL A 293 -11.20 15.26 10.37
C VAL A 293 -10.07 14.30 10.72
N GLU A 294 -9.91 13.16 10.01
CA GLU A 294 -8.73 12.32 10.22
C GLU A 294 -8.40 11.39 9.02
N PRO A 295 -7.34 11.65 8.23
CA PRO A 295 -6.99 10.82 7.06
C PRO A 295 -6.45 9.42 7.43
N LYS A 296 -6.32 9.11 8.73
CA LYS A 296 -5.94 7.79 9.25
C LYS A 296 -7.14 6.91 9.60
N GLY A 297 -8.36 7.47 9.62
CA GLY A 297 -9.62 6.79 9.88
C GLY A 297 -10.10 6.85 11.32
N VAL A 298 -11.42 6.86 11.53
CA VAL A 298 -12.06 7.11 12.83
C VAL A 298 -11.67 6.09 13.91
N LEU A 299 -11.38 4.83 13.52
CA LEU A 299 -10.87 3.82 14.45
C LEU A 299 -9.40 4.05 14.89
N ALA A 300 -8.65 4.92 14.23
CA ALA A 300 -7.37 5.43 14.71
C ALA A 300 -7.55 6.60 15.70
N ALA A 301 -8.49 7.53 15.45
CA ALA A 301 -8.90 8.56 16.41
C ALA A 301 -9.34 7.94 17.74
N LEU A 302 -10.23 6.93 17.71
CA LEU A 302 -10.71 6.26 18.91
C LEU A 302 -9.61 5.51 19.68
N GLY A 303 -8.59 5.02 18.98
CA GLY A 303 -7.39 4.46 19.61
C GLY A 303 -6.59 5.52 20.37
N GLN A 304 -6.28 6.65 19.70
CA GLN A 304 -5.57 7.78 20.29
C GLN A 304 -6.34 8.39 21.46
N LEU A 305 -7.66 8.54 21.35
CA LEU A 305 -8.53 9.03 22.41
C LEU A 305 -8.56 8.07 23.62
N LYS A 306 -8.60 6.75 23.38
CA LYS A 306 -8.50 5.74 24.44
C LYS A 306 -7.15 5.77 25.15
N ASP A 307 -6.04 5.87 24.41
CA ASP A 307 -4.71 5.96 25.02
C ASP A 307 -4.51 7.30 25.76
N TYR A 308 -5.06 8.40 25.25
CA TYR A 308 -5.11 9.70 25.93
C TYR A 308 -5.92 9.63 27.24
N LEU A 309 -7.13 9.06 27.21
CA LEU A 309 -7.98 8.86 28.40
C LEU A 309 -7.39 7.86 29.40
N ARG A 310 -6.61 6.86 28.95
CA ARG A 310 -5.92 5.92 29.85
C ARG A 310 -4.70 6.55 30.53
N ASN A 311 -4.01 7.46 29.85
CA ASN A 311 -2.85 8.18 30.39
C ASN A 311 -3.28 9.43 31.19
N TRP A 312 -4.58 9.74 31.25
CA TRP A 312 -5.17 10.74 32.13
C TRP A 312 -5.59 10.06 33.45
N PRO A 313 -5.12 10.50 34.65
CA PRO A 313 -4.38 11.74 34.94
C PRO A 313 -2.86 11.56 35.17
N TYR A 314 -2.27 10.38 34.91
CA TYR A 314 -0.83 10.12 35.11
C TYR A 314 -0.09 9.97 33.78
N ALA A 315 0.33 11.10 33.22
CA ALA A 315 1.17 11.14 32.03
C ALA A 315 2.66 10.91 32.40
N TYR A 316 3.16 9.71 32.10
CA TYR A 316 4.58 9.35 32.02
C TYR A 316 4.82 8.49 30.77
#